data_AF-A0A484D1L8-F1
#
_entry.id   AF-A0A484D1L8-F1
#
_cell.length_a   1.000
_cell.length_b   1.000
_cell.length_c   1.000
_cell.angle_alpha   90.00
_cell.angle_beta   90.00
_cell.angle_gamma   90.00
#
_symmetry.space_group_name_H-M   'P 1'
#
loop_
_entity.id
_entity.type
_entity.pdbx_description
1 polymer ?
#
loop_
_entity_poly.entity_id
_entity_poly.type
_entity_poly.pdbx_seq_one_letter_code
_entity_poly.pdbx_strand_id
1 'polypeptide(L)'
;MDEEADPDNLNVNSVLAQESSELFEVLSSQSPAILIKLCQIMPSDARRNINMDPSSCSAAAVTEHIKVMLEYFRVANHADCCNFLQSMCILCEGIPMRLESRLMSVAGYANSEYEIML
;
A
#
# COMPACT_ATOMS: atom_id res chain seq x y z
N MET A 1 15.09 33.02 -11.69
CA MET A 1 13.74 32.44 -11.69
C MET A 1 13.83 31.30 -10.70
N ASP A 2 13.43 31.55 -9.46
CA ASP A 2 13.28 30.51 -8.47
C ASP A 2 12.11 29.65 -8.94
N GLU A 3 12.39 28.44 -9.41
CA GLU A 3 11.36 27.41 -9.51
C GLU A 3 10.86 27.16 -8.09
N GLU A 4 9.73 27.75 -7.75
CA GLU A 4 8.92 27.29 -6.63
C GLU A 4 8.57 25.82 -6.93
N ALA A 5 9.36 24.91 -6.35
CA ALA A 5 9.00 23.51 -6.31
C ALA A 5 7.68 23.42 -5.55
N ASP A 6 6.59 23.17 -6.27
CA ASP A 6 5.24 23.01 -5.73
C ASP A 6 5.28 22.03 -4.55
N PRO A 7 5.11 22.51 -3.30
CA PRO A 7 5.25 21.68 -2.10
C PRO A 7 4.08 20.71 -1.92
N ASP A 8 3.01 20.84 -2.73
CA ASP A 8 1.73 20.16 -2.52
C ASP A 8 1.38 19.13 -3.59
N ASN A 9 2.24 18.88 -4.58
CA ASN A 9 2.04 17.73 -5.47
C ASN A 9 2.54 16.44 -4.78
N LEU A 10 1.85 16.03 -3.71
CA LEU A 10 2.05 14.77 -3.01
C LEU A 10 1.74 13.61 -3.96
N ASN A 11 2.73 13.26 -4.78
CA ASN A 11 2.71 12.06 -5.59
C ASN A 11 2.48 10.84 -4.69
N VAL A 12 1.59 9.93 -5.07
CA VAL A 12 1.26 8.72 -4.32
C VAL A 12 2.51 7.93 -3.87
N ASN A 13 3.55 7.91 -4.70
CA ASN A 13 4.84 7.29 -4.40
C ASN A 13 5.59 7.96 -3.23
N SER A 14 5.49 9.29 -3.09
CA SER A 14 6.13 10.02 -1.99
C SER A 14 5.43 9.74 -0.66
N VAL A 15 4.09 9.62 -0.67
CA VAL A 15 3.32 9.20 0.50
C VAL A 15 3.65 7.78 0.91
N LEU A 16 3.72 6.84 -0.05
CA LEU A 16 4.17 5.47 0.20
C LEU A 16 5.55 5.43 0.85
N ALA A 17 6.49 6.28 0.40
CA ALA A 17 7.81 6.36 1.00
C ALA A 17 7.77 6.94 2.42
N GLN A 18 7.02 8.03 2.64
CA GLN A 18 6.90 8.72 3.92
C GLN A 18 6.23 7.85 4.99
N GLU A 19 5.18 7.12 4.63
CA GLU A 19 4.40 6.30 5.56
C GLU A 19 4.86 4.84 5.60
N SER A 20 5.97 4.50 4.93
CA SER A 20 6.44 3.12 4.75
C SER A 20 6.58 2.34 6.05
N SER A 21 7.03 2.97 7.15
CA SER A 21 7.14 2.33 8.47
C SER A 21 5.78 1.97 9.06
N GLU A 22 4.81 2.90 9.04
CA GLU A 22 3.46 2.67 9.58
C GLU A 22 2.70 1.65 8.70
N LEU A 23 2.87 1.73 7.37
CA LEU A 23 2.35 0.73 6.43
C LEU A 23 2.93 -0.66 6.70
N PHE A 24 4.24 -0.74 6.98
CA PHE A 24 4.90 -1.99 7.31
C PHE A 24 4.32 -2.61 8.60
N GLU A 25 4.09 -1.81 9.63
CA GLU A 25 3.49 -2.27 10.89
C GLU A 25 2.06 -2.78 10.70
N VAL A 26 1.24 -2.04 9.95
CA VAL A 26 -0.12 -2.45 9.58
C VAL A 26 -0.08 -3.80 8.86
N LEU A 27 0.75 -3.92 7.82
CA LEU A 27 0.89 -5.15 7.02
C LEU A 27 1.41 -6.32 7.84
N SER A 28 2.36 -6.07 8.74
CA SER A 28 2.93 -7.11 9.62
C SER A 28 1.91 -7.69 10.59
N SER A 29 0.84 -6.95 10.87
CA SER A 29 -0.27 -7.37 11.73
C SER A 29 -1.38 -8.10 10.97
N GLN A 30 -1.31 -8.16 9.63
CA GLN A 30 -2.35 -8.79 8.82
C GLN A 30 -2.20 -10.31 8.72
N SER A 31 -3.32 -10.97 8.43
CA SER A 31 -3.30 -12.39 8.11
C SER A 31 -2.55 -12.68 6.79
N PRO A 32 -1.91 -13.85 6.64
CA PRO A 32 -1.27 -14.25 5.39
C PRO A 32 -2.22 -14.18 4.17
N ALA A 33 -3.50 -14.45 4.36
CA ALA A 33 -4.50 -14.38 3.30
C ALA A 33 -4.67 -12.96 2.73
N ILE A 34 -4.62 -11.93 3.58
CA ILE A 34 -4.66 -10.52 3.17
C ILE A 34 -3.37 -10.17 2.42
N LEU A 35 -2.21 -10.56 2.96
CA LEU A 35 -0.92 -10.31 2.32
C LEU A 35 -0.81 -10.94 0.93
N ILE A 36 -1.35 -12.15 0.74
CA ILE A 36 -1.43 -12.81 -0.58
C ILE A 36 -2.26 -11.98 -1.55
N LYS A 37 -3.44 -11.48 -1.13
CA LYS A 37 -4.30 -10.64 -1.96
C LYS A 37 -3.62 -9.32 -2.34
N LEU A 38 -2.88 -8.70 -1.44
CA LEU A 38 -2.15 -7.46 -1.73
C LEU A 38 -0.96 -7.72 -2.67
N CYS A 39 -0.23 -8.82 -2.46
CA CYS A 39 0.79 -9.26 -3.41
C CYS A 39 0.19 -9.50 -4.80
N GLN A 40 -1.09 -9.89 -4.89
CA GLN A 40 -1.79 -10.13 -6.16
C GLN A 40 -1.85 -8.93 -7.11
N ILE A 41 -1.65 -7.72 -6.58
CA ILE A 41 -1.65 -6.47 -7.33
C ILE A 41 -0.32 -6.27 -8.08
N MET A 42 0.79 -6.80 -7.56
CA MET A 42 2.08 -6.74 -8.25
C MET A 42 2.06 -7.58 -9.53
N PRO A 43 2.68 -7.16 -10.64
CA PRO A 43 2.80 -7.97 -11.84
C PRO A 43 3.60 -9.25 -11.55
N SER A 44 3.33 -10.32 -12.31
CA SER A 44 3.91 -11.65 -12.08
C SER A 44 5.44 -11.66 -11.99
N ASP A 45 6.11 -10.84 -12.81
CA ASP A 45 7.57 -10.72 -12.81
C ASP A 45 8.12 -10.14 -11.51
N ALA A 46 7.45 -9.13 -10.95
CA ALA A 46 7.82 -8.52 -9.67
C ALA A 46 7.53 -9.45 -8.49
N ARG A 47 6.56 -10.37 -8.62
CA ARG A 47 6.21 -11.35 -7.58
C ARG A 47 7.07 -12.61 -7.59
N ARG A 48 7.92 -12.82 -8.61
CA ARG A 48 8.65 -14.09 -8.78
C ARG A 48 9.43 -14.55 -7.54
N ASN A 49 9.89 -13.60 -6.71
CA ASN A 49 10.65 -13.87 -5.49
C ASN A 49 9.82 -13.80 -4.20
N ILE A 50 8.51 -13.58 -4.30
CA ILE A 50 7.58 -13.52 -3.17
C ILE A 50 6.83 -14.84 -3.08
N ASN A 51 7.15 -15.66 -2.08
CA ASN A 51 6.41 -16.88 -1.79
C ASN A 51 5.69 -16.75 -0.44
N MET A 52 4.42 -16.33 -0.51
CA MET A 52 3.57 -16.17 0.68
C MET A 52 2.80 -17.45 1.02
N ASP A 53 3.28 -18.64 0.66
CA ASP A 53 2.63 -19.90 1.06
C ASP A 53 2.59 -19.99 2.61
N PRO A 54 1.40 -19.92 3.22
CA PRO A 54 1.27 -19.91 4.67
C PRO A 54 1.74 -21.21 5.32
N SER A 55 1.88 -22.30 4.56
CA SER A 55 2.34 -23.60 5.04
C SER A 55 3.86 -23.71 5.12
N SER A 56 4.60 -22.83 4.45
CA SER A 56 6.06 -22.90 4.30
C SER A 56 6.81 -21.61 4.63
N CYS A 57 6.10 -20.49 4.81
CA CYS A 57 6.74 -19.18 5.00
C CYS A 57 7.03 -18.91 6.48
N SER A 58 8.30 -18.65 6.81
CA SER A 58 8.68 -18.24 8.17
C SER A 58 8.29 -16.78 8.43
N ALA A 59 8.16 -16.38 9.70
CA ALA A 59 7.86 -14.98 10.05
C ALA A 59 8.90 -13.98 9.49
N ALA A 60 10.18 -14.40 9.41
CA ALA A 60 11.24 -13.59 8.81
C ALA A 60 11.06 -13.45 7.28
N ALA A 61 10.63 -14.52 6.60
CA ALA A 61 10.34 -14.47 5.18
C ALA A 61 9.12 -13.60 4.88
N VAL A 62 8.05 -13.69 5.68
CA VAL A 62 6.88 -12.79 5.57
C VAL A 62 7.30 -11.33 5.72
N THR A 63 8.12 -11.02 6.73
CA THR A 63 8.68 -9.68 6.95
C THR A 63 9.44 -9.18 5.73
N GLU A 64 10.30 -10.01 5.14
CA GLU A 64 11.06 -9.63 3.95
C GLU A 64 10.15 -9.40 2.74
N HIS A 65 9.14 -10.26 2.55
CA HIS A 65 8.19 -10.11 1.47
C HIS A 65 7.33 -8.83 1.59
N ILE A 66 6.95 -8.42 2.79
CA ILE A 66 6.28 -7.13 3.02
C ILE A 66 7.19 -5.97 2.59
N LYS A 67 8.48 -6.00 2.94
CA LYS A 67 9.44 -4.97 2.52
C LYS A 67 9.59 -4.91 1.00
N VAL A 68 9.73 -6.06 0.35
CA VAL A 68 9.83 -6.15 -1.12
C VAL A 68 8.57 -5.58 -1.78
N MET A 69 7.38 -5.90 -1.26
CA MET A 69 6.11 -5.37 -1.76
C MET A 69 6.04 -3.85 -1.64
N LEU A 70 6.37 -3.30 -0.46
CA LEU A 70 6.38 -1.84 -0.26
C LEU A 70 7.42 -1.15 -1.15
N GLU A 71 8.62 -1.70 -1.27
CA GLU A 71 9.67 -1.14 -2.12
C GLU A 71 9.28 -1.13 -3.60
N TYR A 72 8.59 -2.18 -4.06
CA TYR A 72 8.03 -2.20 -5.41
C TYR A 72 7.07 -1.01 -5.64
N PHE A 73 6.09 -0.83 -4.75
CA PHE A 73 5.09 0.23 -4.92
C PHE A 73 5.67 1.64 -4.74
N ARG A 74 6.80 1.82 -4.06
CA ARG A 74 7.47 3.14 -4.00
C ARG A 74 7.93 3.67 -5.36
N VAL A 75 8.19 2.79 -6.31
CA VAL A 75 8.67 3.17 -7.66
C VAL A 75 7.73 2.71 -8.77
N ALA A 76 6.61 2.09 -8.42
CA ALA A 76 5.58 1.68 -9.38
C ALA A 76 4.89 2.91 -10.02
N ASN A 77 4.13 2.67 -11.08
CA ASN A 77 3.35 3.73 -11.70
C ASN A 77 2.18 4.15 -10.78
N HIS A 78 1.70 5.37 -11.00
CA HIS A 78 0.66 5.98 -10.17
C HIS A 78 -0.60 5.11 -10.02
N ALA A 79 -1.07 4.47 -11.10
CA ALA A 79 -2.29 3.66 -11.07
C ALA A 79 -2.14 2.42 -10.17
N ASP A 80 -1.00 1.74 -10.26
CA ASP A 80 -0.70 0.58 -9.41
C ASP A 80 -0.57 0.98 -7.94
N CYS A 81 0.07 2.11 -7.65
CA CYS A 81 0.18 2.66 -6.30
C CYS A 81 -1.20 3.00 -5.71
N CYS A 82 -2.06 3.69 -6.46
CA CYS A 82 -3.42 4.01 -6.05
C CYS A 82 -4.23 2.74 -5.76
N ASN A 83 -4.19 1.76 -6.67
CA ASN A 83 -4.90 0.50 -6.50
C ASN A 83 -4.41 -0.27 -5.26
N PHE A 84 -3.10 -0.29 -5.03
CA PHE A 84 -2.51 -0.89 -3.83
C PHE A 84 -2.99 -0.21 -2.54
N LEU A 85 -2.94 1.13 -2.48
CA LEU A 85 -3.37 1.88 -1.29
C LEU A 85 -4.87 1.71 -1.02
N GLN A 86 -5.71 1.78 -2.05
CA GLN A 86 -7.15 1.54 -1.92
C GLN A 86 -7.43 0.12 -1.42
N SER A 87 -6.74 -0.88 -1.99
CA SER A 87 -6.86 -2.27 -1.57
C SER A 87 -6.42 -2.48 -0.12
N MET A 88 -5.36 -1.80 0.33
CA MET A 88 -4.96 -1.81 1.74
C MET A 88 -6.08 -1.27 2.63
N CYS A 89 -6.64 -0.10 2.30
CA CYS A 89 -7.73 0.51 3.07
C CYS A 89 -8.98 -0.37 3.14
N ILE A 90 -9.26 -1.18 2.10
CA ILE A 90 -10.41 -2.09 2.07
C ILE A 90 -10.15 -3.40 2.82
N LEU A 91 -8.93 -3.95 2.71
CA LEU A 91 -8.64 -5.32 3.13
C LEU A 91 -7.97 -5.43 4.50
N CYS A 92 -7.17 -4.43 4.89
CA CYS A 92 -6.40 -4.48 6.14
C CYS A 92 -7.25 -4.03 7.33
N GLU A 93 -7.12 -4.73 8.44
CA GLU A 93 -7.70 -4.31 9.72
C GLU A 93 -6.70 -3.48 10.54
N GLY A 94 -7.21 -2.60 11.40
CA GLY A 94 -6.37 -1.86 12.36
C GLY A 94 -5.54 -0.72 11.76
N ILE A 95 -5.92 -0.20 10.58
CA ILE A 95 -5.27 0.98 10.00
C ILE A 95 -5.60 2.19 10.88
N PRO A 96 -4.60 2.96 11.33
CA PRO A 96 -4.85 4.20 12.06
C PRO A 96 -5.61 5.19 11.17
N MET A 97 -6.67 5.80 11.70
CA MET A 97 -7.53 6.74 10.94
C MET A 97 -6.74 7.88 10.26
N ARG A 98 -5.67 8.37 10.91
CA ARG A 98 -4.76 9.39 10.35
C ARG A 98 -4.04 8.86 9.10
N LEU A 99 -3.57 7.63 9.15
CA LEU A 99 -2.91 6.99 8.01
C LEU A 99 -3.94 6.76 6.90
N GLU A 100 -5.07 6.11 7.21
CA GLU A 100 -6.13 5.84 6.24
C GLU A 100 -6.58 7.11 5.49
N SER A 101 -6.86 8.20 6.22
CA SER A 101 -7.26 9.48 5.62
C SER A 101 -6.21 10.01 4.64
N ARG A 102 -4.92 9.89 5.00
CA ARG A 102 -3.80 10.33 4.16
C ARG A 102 -3.63 9.45 2.92
N LEU A 103 -3.79 8.13 3.05
CA LEU A 103 -3.72 7.21 1.91
C LEU A 103 -4.86 7.49 0.93
N MET A 104 -6.08 7.68 1.43
CA MET A 104 -7.24 7.93 0.59
C MET A 104 -7.22 9.29 -0.10
N SER A 105 -6.61 10.32 0.52
CA SER A 105 -6.48 11.63 -0.13
C SER A 105 -5.59 11.60 -1.37
N VAL A 106 -4.56 10.73 -1.40
CA VAL A 106 -3.61 10.65 -2.53
C VAL A 106 -3.93 9.53 -3.49
N ALA A 107 -4.58 8.45 -3.04
CA ALA A 107 -4.97 7.36 -3.91
C ALA A 107 -6.09 7.76 -4.90
N GLY A 108 -6.63 8.97 -4.77
CA GLY A 108 -7.66 9.51 -5.64
C GLY A 108 -8.96 8.73 -5.46
N TYR A 109 -9.86 9.26 -4.63
CA TYR A 109 -11.20 8.69 -4.51
C TYR A 109 -11.94 8.87 -5.85
N ALA A 110 -11.95 7.84 -6.70
CA ALA A 110 -12.86 7.75 -7.84
C ALA A 110 -14.27 7.28 -7.42
N ASN A 111 -14.60 7.33 -6.13
CA ASN A 111 -15.94 7.07 -5.59
C ASN A 111 -16.53 8.33 -4.94
N SER A 112 -16.87 9.33 -5.75
CA SER A 112 -18.05 10.12 -5.42
C SER A 112 -19.22 9.14 -5.33
N GLU A 113 -19.51 8.56 -4.16
CA GLU A 113 -20.76 7.84 -3.79
C GLU A 113 -20.60 7.01 -2.50
N TYR A 114 -19.98 7.58 -1.45
CA TYR A 114 -20.54 7.36 -0.12
C TYR A 114 -21.42 8.57 0.20
N GLU A 115 -22.53 8.67 -0.54
CA GLU A 115 -23.72 9.31 0.00
C GLU A 115 -24.05 8.53 1.27
N ILE A 116 -23.80 9.16 2.41
CA ILE A 116 -24.35 8.78 3.69
C ILE A 116 -25.88 8.87 3.51
N MET A 117 -26.52 7.75 3.15
CA MET A 117 -27.94 7.58 3.43
C MET A 117 -28.09 7.40 4.95
N LEU A 118 -28.19 8.52 5.65
CA LEU A 118 -28.85 8.61 6.96
C LEU A 118 -30.36 8.74 6.76
#